data_AF-A0A354JT29-F1
#
_entry.id   AF-A0A354JT29-F1
#
_cell.length_a   1.000
_cell.length_b   1.000
_cell.length_c   1.000
_cell.angle_alpha   90.00
_cell.angle_beta   90.00
_cell.angle_gamma   90.00
#
_symmetry.space_group_name_H-M   'P 1'
#
loop_
_entity.id
_entity.type
_entity.pdbx_description
1 polymer ?
#
loop_
_entity_poly.entity_id
_entity_poly.type
_entity_poly.pdbx_seq_one_letter_code
_entity_poly.pdbx_strand_id
1 'polypeptide(L)'
;MEIKIVFILLLATLVSCSKPQPKNVIIDDRGKEHDLTLIADSIKYEVIVQVNDNNIWDSERLKGYKNHQQFIHSILKNIINGKLKAYDYATDEVLTAEEVKDIIENQQVDASQIGKLLFTEQWYIDTKGYLHKKIISITLGKAEYSQKGTFKGYSALFTVKY
;
A
#
# COMPACT_ATOMS: atom_id res chain seq x y z
N MET A 1 17.95 65.93 -6.92
CA MET A 1 17.68 65.33 -5.59
C MET A 1 16.52 64.35 -5.76
N GLU A 2 16.58 63.41 -6.70
CA GLU A 2 17.46 62.23 -6.80
C GLU A 2 17.24 61.25 -5.63
N ILE A 3 16.47 60.21 -5.95
CA ILE A 3 16.56 58.83 -5.46
C ILE A 3 16.36 58.63 -3.94
N LYS A 4 15.09 58.59 -3.47
CA LYS A 4 14.78 57.99 -2.16
C LYS A 4 13.52 57.12 -2.05
N ILE A 5 12.72 56.93 -3.10
CA ILE A 5 11.39 56.28 -2.94
C ILE A 5 11.26 54.92 -3.65
N VAL A 6 12.21 54.53 -4.50
CA VAL A 6 12.10 53.26 -5.25
C VAL A 6 12.55 52.02 -4.45
N PHE A 7 13.30 52.19 -3.36
CA PHE A 7 13.88 51.05 -2.63
C PHE A 7 12.97 50.40 -1.57
N ILE A 8 11.86 51.01 -1.20
CA ILE A 8 10.97 50.48 -0.15
C ILE A 8 9.91 49.53 -0.71
N LEU A 9 9.58 49.64 -2.01
CA LEU A 9 8.60 48.76 -2.66
C LEU A 9 9.16 47.40 -3.11
N LEU A 10 10.48 47.21 -3.08
CA LEU A 10 11.10 45.94 -3.47
C LEU A 10 11.23 44.92 -2.33
N LEU A 11 11.00 45.33 -1.06
CA LEU A 11 11.11 44.41 0.09
C LEU A 11 9.80 43.65 0.41
N ALA A 12 8.67 44.03 -0.18
CA ALA A 12 7.36 43.46 0.17
C ALA A 12 7.01 42.17 -0.60
N THR A 13 7.81 41.72 -1.57
CA THR A 13 7.46 40.56 -2.44
C THR A 13 8.08 39.23 -2.01
N LEU A 14 8.79 39.17 -0.86
CA LEU A 14 9.39 37.93 -0.36
C LEU A 14 8.64 37.28 0.80
N VAL A 15 7.38 37.68 1.08
CA VAL A 15 6.48 36.83 1.87
C VAL A 15 5.94 35.72 0.95
N SER A 16 6.88 34.84 0.54
CA SER A 16 6.56 33.56 -0.04
C SER A 16 5.76 32.79 1.00
N CYS A 17 4.47 32.64 0.74
CA CYS A 17 3.56 31.85 1.53
C CYS A 17 3.98 30.37 1.38
N SER A 18 4.97 29.93 2.15
CA SER A 18 5.25 28.52 2.33
C SER A 18 4.03 27.92 3.04
N LYS A 19 3.15 27.29 2.27
CA LYS A 19 2.08 26.47 2.85
C LYS A 19 2.74 25.54 3.86
N PRO A 20 2.30 25.50 5.13
CA PRO A 20 2.88 24.60 6.11
C PRO A 20 2.79 23.19 5.54
N GLN A 21 3.95 22.55 5.39
CA GLN A 21 3.98 21.15 4.97
C GLN A 21 3.19 20.36 6.01
N PRO A 22 2.26 19.48 5.58
CA PRO A 22 1.52 18.66 6.52
C PRO A 22 2.52 17.88 7.37
N LYS A 23 2.44 18.02 8.70
CA LYS A 23 3.27 17.25 9.60
C LYS A 23 2.96 15.78 9.40
N ASN A 24 3.99 14.97 9.17
CA ASN A 24 3.88 13.53 9.27
C ASN A 24 3.83 13.19 10.77
N VAL A 25 2.65 12.83 11.26
CA VAL A 25 2.44 12.38 12.64
C VAL A 25 1.76 11.02 12.63
N ILE A 26 2.16 10.16 13.56
CA ILE A 26 1.37 9.00 13.97
C ILE A 26 0.79 9.28 15.35
N ILE A 27 -0.40 8.73 15.57
CA ILE A 27 -1.06 8.73 16.87
C ILE A 27 -0.84 7.35 17.47
N ASP A 28 -0.18 7.29 18.64
CA ASP A 28 -0.02 6.02 19.34
C ASP A 28 -1.34 5.53 19.94
N ASP A 29 -1.33 4.32 20.51
CA ASP A 29 -2.47 3.69 21.19
C ASP A 29 -3.05 4.51 22.36
N ARG A 30 -2.33 5.53 22.84
CA ARG A 30 -2.74 6.46 23.90
C ARG A 30 -3.15 7.82 23.36
N GLY A 31 -3.29 7.98 22.05
CA GLY A 31 -3.70 9.24 21.44
C GLY A 31 -2.58 10.28 21.33
N LYS A 32 -1.31 9.91 21.57
CA LYS A 32 -0.20 10.85 21.51
C LYS A 32 0.35 10.97 20.10
N GLU A 33 0.45 12.20 19.61
CA GLU A 33 1.17 12.51 18.37
C GLU A 33 2.68 12.38 18.55
N HIS A 34 3.32 11.71 17.60
CA HIS A 34 4.77 11.66 17.49
C HIS A 34 5.17 12.28 16.16
N ASP A 35 6.07 13.27 16.20
CA ASP A 35 6.66 13.85 14.98
C ASP A 35 7.47 12.75 14.25
N LEU A 36 7.24 12.62 12.95
CA LEU A 36 7.89 11.62 12.12
C LEU A 36 8.73 12.25 11.01
N THR A 37 9.90 11.65 10.80
CA THR A 37 10.71 11.88 9.60
C THR A 37 10.42 10.79 8.59
N LEU A 38 9.94 11.18 7.40
CA LEU A 38 9.77 10.26 6.28
C LEU A 38 11.15 9.81 5.80
N ILE A 39 11.40 8.50 5.83
CA ILE A 39 12.68 7.92 5.35
C ILE A 39 12.51 7.21 4.02
N ALA A 40 11.29 6.81 3.68
CA ALA A 40 10.95 6.33 2.34
C ALA A 40 9.47 6.53 2.04
N ASP A 41 9.17 7.01 0.84
CA ASP A 41 7.83 7.44 0.42
C ASP A 41 7.04 6.36 -0.36
N SER A 42 7.74 5.43 -1.02
CA SER A 42 7.11 4.39 -1.83
C SER A 42 8.00 3.15 -1.98
N ILE A 43 8.35 2.48 -0.87
CA ILE A 43 9.05 1.19 -0.94
C ILE A 43 8.08 0.12 -1.40
N LYS A 44 8.50 -0.66 -2.40
CA LYS A 44 7.74 -1.81 -2.92
C LYS A 44 8.45 -3.11 -2.60
N TYR A 45 7.75 -4.06 -1.99
CA TYR A 45 8.29 -5.39 -1.74
C TYR A 45 7.18 -6.43 -1.66
N GLU A 46 7.53 -7.66 -2.03
CA GLU A 46 6.60 -8.78 -2.05
C GLU A 46 6.72 -9.65 -0.81
N VAL A 47 5.59 -10.16 -0.36
CA VAL A 47 5.49 -11.20 0.67
C VAL A 47 4.72 -12.38 0.06
N ILE A 48 5.36 -13.53 0.01
CA ILE A 48 4.72 -14.78 -0.38
C ILE A 48 3.90 -15.26 0.82
N VAL A 49 2.58 -15.33 0.74
CA VAL A 49 1.71 -15.76 1.84
C VAL A 49 1.19 -17.19 1.69
N GLN A 50 1.69 -17.91 0.69
CA GLN A 50 1.46 -19.34 0.51
C GLN A 50 2.49 -20.16 1.29
N VAL A 51 2.03 -21.21 1.98
CA VAL A 51 2.89 -22.18 2.67
C VAL A 51 3.15 -23.37 1.74
N ASN A 52 4.40 -23.79 1.66
CA ASN A 52 4.77 -25.10 1.12
C ASN A 52 5.14 -25.99 2.32
N ASP A 53 4.38 -27.05 2.55
CA ASP A 53 4.54 -27.95 3.71
C ASP A 53 5.95 -28.58 3.79
N ASN A 54 6.67 -28.64 2.67
CA ASN A 54 8.03 -29.17 2.60
C ASN A 54 9.12 -28.12 2.91
N ASN A 55 8.76 -26.88 3.22
CA ASN A 55 9.68 -25.79 3.51
C ASN A 55 9.45 -25.22 4.90
N ILE A 56 10.30 -25.62 5.85
CA ILE A 56 10.27 -25.15 7.25
C ILE A 56 10.35 -23.61 7.33
N TRP A 57 11.05 -22.96 6.40
CA TRP A 57 11.17 -21.50 6.39
C TRP A 57 9.86 -20.79 6.05
N ASP A 58 8.99 -21.40 5.22
CA ASP A 58 7.69 -20.82 4.93
C ASP A 58 6.79 -20.86 6.17
N SER A 59 6.81 -21.97 6.88
CA SER A 59 6.08 -22.13 8.15
C SER A 59 6.56 -21.17 9.23
N GLU A 60 7.89 -20.98 9.39
CA GLU A 60 8.43 -20.03 10.36
C GLU A 60 8.11 -18.58 10.01
N ARG A 61 8.28 -18.19 8.73
CA ARG A 61 7.99 -16.83 8.26
C ARG A 61 6.51 -16.46 8.39
N LEU A 62 5.61 -17.43 8.26
CA LEU A 62 4.16 -17.24 8.29
C LEU A 62 3.49 -17.68 9.61
N LYS A 63 4.26 -18.04 10.64
CA LYS A 63 3.74 -18.54 11.93
C LYS A 63 2.68 -17.66 12.60
N GLY A 64 2.76 -16.34 12.40
CA GLY A 64 1.79 -15.35 12.91
C GLY A 64 0.59 -15.10 11.99
N TYR A 65 0.61 -15.61 10.75
CA TYR A 65 -0.36 -15.30 9.72
C TYR A 65 -1.49 -16.36 9.69
N LYS A 66 -2.51 -16.17 10.53
CA LYS A 66 -3.52 -17.23 10.81
C LYS A 66 -4.83 -17.12 10.02
N ASN A 67 -5.13 -15.96 9.45
CA ASN A 67 -6.47 -15.64 8.91
C ASN A 67 -6.43 -15.18 7.44
N HIS A 68 -5.63 -15.86 6.62
CA HIS A 68 -5.41 -15.50 5.21
C HIS A 68 -6.73 -15.31 4.43
N GLN A 69 -7.58 -16.34 4.41
CA GLN A 69 -8.84 -16.28 3.66
C GLN A 69 -9.76 -15.16 4.15
N GLN A 70 -9.86 -14.97 5.47
CA GLN A 70 -10.66 -13.88 6.04
C GLN A 70 -10.13 -12.50 5.64
N PHE A 71 -8.80 -12.33 5.64
CA PHE A 71 -8.15 -11.10 5.20
C PHE A 71 -8.45 -10.79 3.72
N ILE A 72 -8.25 -11.76 2.84
CA ILE A 72 -8.54 -11.60 1.40
C ILE A 72 -10.04 -11.35 1.17
N HIS A 73 -10.92 -12.17 1.76
CA HIS A 73 -12.38 -11.97 1.64
C HIS A 73 -12.83 -10.59 2.15
N SER A 74 -12.24 -10.09 3.23
CA SER A 74 -12.55 -8.76 3.75
C SER A 74 -12.18 -7.67 2.74
N ILE A 75 -11.00 -7.77 2.11
CA ILE A 75 -10.59 -6.85 1.05
C ILE A 75 -11.58 -6.89 -0.11
N LEU A 76 -11.84 -8.08 -0.67
CA LEU A 76 -12.74 -8.24 -1.82
C LEU A 76 -14.14 -7.71 -1.49
N LYS A 77 -14.70 -8.09 -0.34
CA LYS A 77 -15.99 -7.59 0.13
C LYS A 77 -16.03 -6.07 0.26
N ASN A 78 -14.97 -5.45 0.77
CA ASN A 78 -14.92 -4.00 0.91
C ASN A 78 -14.79 -3.28 -0.43
N ILE A 79 -14.12 -3.89 -1.43
CA ILE A 79 -14.09 -3.38 -2.80
C ILE A 79 -15.50 -3.44 -3.42
N ILE A 80 -16.16 -4.60 -3.35
CA ILE A 80 -17.50 -4.78 -3.90
C ILE A 80 -18.53 -3.83 -3.24
N ASN A 81 -18.37 -3.53 -1.96
CA ASN A 81 -19.23 -2.58 -1.25
C ASN A 81 -18.81 -1.11 -1.43
N GLY A 82 -17.83 -0.81 -2.28
CA GLY A 82 -17.35 0.55 -2.55
C GLY A 82 -16.58 1.22 -1.41
N LYS A 83 -16.18 0.46 -0.39
CA LYS A 83 -15.40 0.96 0.77
C LYS A 83 -13.91 1.04 0.47
N LEU A 84 -13.41 0.18 -0.41
CA LEU A 84 -12.05 0.20 -0.92
C LEU A 84 -12.08 0.36 -2.44
N LYS A 85 -11.06 1.00 -3.00
CA LYS A 85 -10.90 1.14 -4.45
C LYS A 85 -9.87 0.15 -4.96
N ALA A 86 -10.23 -0.54 -6.03
CA ALA A 86 -9.32 -1.36 -6.80
C ALA A 86 -8.83 -0.61 -8.03
N TYR A 87 -7.64 -0.94 -8.48
CA TYR A 87 -6.95 -0.33 -9.60
C TYR A 87 -6.33 -1.42 -10.46
N ASP A 88 -6.36 -1.25 -11.78
CA ASP A 88 -5.55 -2.07 -12.67
C ASP A 88 -4.08 -1.92 -12.29
N TYR A 89 -3.37 -3.05 -12.15
CA TYR A 89 -2.02 -3.03 -11.62
C TYR A 89 -0.99 -2.44 -12.60
N ALA A 90 -1.31 -2.40 -13.89
CA ALA A 90 -0.43 -1.95 -14.96
C ALA A 90 -0.73 -0.51 -15.39
N THR A 91 -2.00 -0.12 -15.50
CA THR A 91 -2.42 1.21 -15.95
C THR A 91 -2.70 2.18 -14.81
N ASP A 92 -2.88 1.68 -13.59
CA ASP A 92 -3.29 2.46 -12.41
C ASP A 92 -4.68 3.12 -12.55
N GLU A 93 -5.48 2.66 -13.51
CA GLU A 93 -6.87 3.09 -13.70
C GLU A 93 -7.78 2.44 -12.65
N VAL A 94 -8.81 3.16 -12.21
CA VAL A 94 -9.77 2.67 -11.23
C VAL A 94 -10.63 1.57 -11.86
N LEU A 95 -10.74 0.43 -11.17
CA LEU A 95 -11.68 -0.62 -11.53
C LEU A 95 -13.01 -0.42 -10.79
N THR A 96 -14.09 -0.62 -11.52
CA THR A 96 -15.45 -0.70 -10.97
C THR A 96 -15.64 -1.98 -10.17
N ALA A 97 -16.67 -2.01 -9.31
CA ALA A 97 -17.01 -3.22 -8.56
C ALA A 97 -17.37 -4.39 -9.49
N GLU A 98 -18.06 -4.11 -10.60
CA GLU A 98 -18.41 -5.09 -11.63
C GLU A 98 -17.15 -5.65 -12.33
N GLU A 99 -16.20 -4.81 -12.75
CA GLU A 99 -14.94 -5.30 -13.34
C GLU A 99 -14.14 -6.17 -12.35
N VAL A 100 -14.15 -5.83 -11.07
CA VAL A 100 -13.51 -6.65 -10.03
C VAL A 100 -14.22 -7.99 -9.89
N LYS A 101 -15.55 -8.04 -9.91
CA LYS A 101 -16.32 -9.30 -9.90
C LYS A 101 -15.95 -10.13 -11.12
N ASP A 102 -15.93 -9.53 -12.30
CA ASP A 102 -15.59 -10.20 -13.55
C ASP A 102 -14.17 -10.78 -13.51
N ILE A 103 -13.18 -10.07 -12.94
CA ILE A 103 -11.83 -10.62 -12.76
C ILE A 103 -11.86 -11.85 -11.85
N ILE A 104 -12.57 -11.77 -10.73
CA ILE A 104 -12.67 -12.86 -9.75
C ILE A 104 -13.37 -14.08 -10.35
N GLU A 105 -14.49 -13.87 -11.06
CA GLU A 105 -15.31 -14.94 -11.64
C GLU A 105 -14.66 -15.56 -12.88
N ASN A 106 -14.20 -14.76 -13.84
CA ASN A 106 -13.58 -15.25 -15.08
C ASN A 106 -12.29 -16.02 -14.82
N GLN A 107 -11.52 -15.59 -13.82
CA GLN A 107 -10.30 -16.29 -13.44
C GLN A 107 -10.49 -17.33 -12.33
N GLN A 108 -11.74 -17.55 -11.90
CA GLN A 108 -12.13 -18.47 -10.82
C GLN A 108 -11.25 -18.30 -9.57
N VAL A 109 -11.02 -17.05 -9.17
CA VAL A 109 -10.10 -16.72 -8.08
C VAL A 109 -10.71 -17.15 -6.75
N ASP A 110 -10.12 -18.18 -6.14
CA ASP A 110 -10.35 -18.50 -4.74
C ASP A 110 -9.40 -17.70 -3.85
N ALA A 111 -9.87 -17.24 -2.69
CA ALA A 111 -9.03 -16.49 -1.74
C ALA A 111 -7.76 -17.25 -1.33
N SER A 112 -7.81 -18.58 -1.24
CA SER A 112 -6.64 -19.44 -0.95
C SER A 112 -5.59 -19.45 -2.05
N GLN A 113 -5.92 -19.01 -3.27
CA GLN A 113 -4.98 -18.91 -4.38
C GLN A 113 -4.18 -17.61 -4.37
N ILE A 114 -4.52 -16.64 -3.52
CA ILE A 114 -3.75 -15.39 -3.38
C ILE A 114 -2.47 -15.66 -2.58
N GLY A 115 -1.46 -16.23 -3.24
CA GLY A 115 -0.22 -16.64 -2.59
C GLY A 115 0.85 -15.55 -2.49
N LYS A 116 0.65 -14.37 -3.08
CA LYS A 116 1.60 -13.25 -3.02
C LYS A 116 0.89 -11.91 -2.79
N LEU A 117 1.49 -11.06 -1.95
CA LEU A 117 1.09 -9.69 -1.71
C LEU A 117 2.25 -8.76 -2.04
N LEU A 118 2.07 -7.81 -2.95
CA LEU A 118 3.05 -6.75 -3.21
C LEU A 118 2.60 -5.50 -2.48
N PHE A 119 3.33 -5.14 -1.42
CA PHE A 119 3.06 -3.94 -0.63
C PHE A 119 3.76 -2.73 -1.25
N THR A 120 3.07 -1.58 -1.26
CA THR A 120 3.71 -0.27 -1.35
C THR A 120 3.56 0.41 0.00
N GLU A 121 4.66 0.85 0.59
CA GLU A 121 4.68 1.41 1.95
C GLU A 121 5.44 2.73 2.04
N GLN A 122 4.98 3.56 2.96
CA GLN A 122 5.75 4.67 3.53
C GLN A 122 6.41 4.23 4.82
N TRP A 123 7.69 4.57 4.98
CA TRP A 123 8.47 4.28 6.16
C TRP A 123 8.85 5.59 6.84
N TYR A 124 8.72 5.60 8.15
CA TYR A 124 8.96 6.74 8.99
C TYR A 124 9.83 6.36 10.18
N ILE A 125 10.64 7.29 10.66
CA ILE A 125 11.32 7.17 11.94
C ILE A 125 10.83 8.26 12.88
N ASP A 126 10.54 7.90 14.13
CA ASP A 126 10.19 8.89 15.16
C ASP A 126 11.43 9.46 15.85
N THR A 127 11.22 10.46 16.71
CA THR A 127 12.31 11.13 17.45
C THR A 127 13.06 10.22 18.42
N LYS A 128 12.53 9.02 18.72
CA LYS A 128 13.18 8.02 19.58
C LYS A 128 13.93 6.97 18.76
N GLY A 129 13.84 7.01 17.44
CA GLY A 129 14.47 6.07 16.53
C GLY A 129 13.62 4.84 16.20
N TYR A 130 12.33 4.79 16.58
CA TYR A 130 11.46 3.67 16.19
C TYR A 130 10.98 3.81 14.75
N LEU A 131 10.99 2.69 14.04
CA LEU A 131 10.49 2.59 12.67
C LEU A 131 8.98 2.35 12.65
N HIS A 132 8.29 3.14 11.83
CA HIS A 132 6.85 3.02 11.60
C HIS A 132 6.59 2.83 10.12
N LYS A 133 5.67 1.93 9.78
CA LYS A 133 5.31 1.60 8.40
C LYS A 133 3.85 1.90 8.18
N LYS A 134 3.53 2.52 7.04
CA LYS A 134 2.17 2.75 6.58
C LYS A 134 1.98 2.07 5.23
N ILE A 135 1.06 1.13 5.17
CA ILE A 135 0.66 0.48 3.92
C ILE A 135 -0.15 1.48 3.10
N ILE A 136 0.29 1.73 1.87
CA ILE A 136 -0.37 2.62 0.91
C ILE A 136 -1.18 1.80 -0.09
N SER A 137 -0.62 0.69 -0.54
CA SER A 137 -1.33 -0.22 -1.42
C SER A 137 -0.87 -1.67 -1.31
N ILE A 138 -1.74 -2.58 -1.76
CA ILE A 138 -1.46 -4.01 -1.86
C ILE A 138 -1.90 -4.48 -3.25
N THR A 139 -1.00 -5.05 -4.04
CA THR A 139 -1.38 -5.83 -5.23
C THR A 139 -1.54 -7.29 -4.85
N LEU A 140 -2.69 -7.87 -5.21
CA LEU A 140 -2.99 -9.28 -4.97
C LEU A 140 -2.41 -10.14 -6.09
N GLY A 141 -1.54 -11.09 -5.73
CA GLY A 141 -0.90 -12.03 -6.64
C GLY A 141 -1.50 -13.43 -6.51
N LYS A 142 -2.12 -13.91 -7.58
CA LYS A 142 -2.69 -15.26 -7.67
C LYS A 142 -1.60 -16.26 -8.07
N ALA A 143 -1.52 -17.39 -7.38
CA ALA A 143 -0.63 -18.48 -7.74
C ALA A 143 -1.12 -19.15 -9.04
N GLU A 144 -0.22 -19.30 -10.01
CA GLU A 144 -0.50 -19.92 -11.30
C GLU A 144 0.12 -21.30 -11.39
N TYR A 145 -0.64 -22.26 -11.92
CA TYR A 145 -0.23 -23.65 -12.06
C TYR A 145 -0.41 -24.14 -13.50
N SER A 146 0.42 -25.09 -13.91
CA SER A 146 0.22 -25.83 -15.15
C SER A 146 -1.00 -26.76 -15.03
N GLN A 147 -1.50 -27.27 -16.16
CA GLN A 147 -2.54 -28.32 -16.16
C GLN A 147 -2.09 -29.60 -15.42
N LYS A 148 -0.78 -29.80 -15.25
CA LYS A 148 -0.20 -30.93 -14.50
C LYS A 148 0.03 -30.59 -13.02
N GLY A 149 -0.46 -29.44 -12.53
CA GLY A 149 -0.31 -28.99 -11.14
C GLY A 149 1.06 -28.40 -10.81
N THR A 150 1.91 -28.12 -11.80
CA THR A 150 3.24 -27.53 -11.56
C THR A 150 3.13 -26.02 -11.33
N PHE A 151 3.66 -25.52 -10.21
CA PHE A 151 3.72 -24.08 -9.95
C PHE A 151 4.50 -23.34 -11.05
N LYS A 152 3.94 -22.25 -11.58
CA LYS A 152 4.53 -21.44 -12.66
C LYS A 152 4.95 -20.05 -12.21
N GLY A 153 4.37 -19.52 -11.14
CA GLY A 153 4.62 -18.16 -10.69
C GLY A 153 3.36 -17.51 -10.14
N TYR A 154 3.36 -16.19 -10.10
CA TYR A 154 2.22 -15.40 -9.67
C TYR A 154 1.80 -14.43 -10.76
N SER A 155 0.50 -14.30 -10.99
CA SER A 155 -0.10 -13.26 -11.83
C SER A 155 -0.67 -12.16 -10.92
N ALA A 156 -0.52 -10.90 -11.33
CA ALA A 156 -1.16 -9.79 -10.63
C ALA A 156 -2.64 -9.74 -11.03
N LEU A 157 -3.52 -9.56 -10.04
CA LEU A 157 -4.94 -9.35 -10.27
C LEU A 157 -5.24 -7.85 -10.41
N PHE A 158 -5.12 -7.13 -9.29
CA PHE A 158 -5.34 -5.70 -9.20
C PHE A 158 -4.70 -5.18 -7.91
N THR A 159 -4.56 -3.85 -7.85
CA THR A 159 -4.02 -3.13 -6.69
C THR A 159 -5.16 -2.52 -5.87
N VAL A 160 -5.06 -2.64 -4.55
CA VAL A 160 -5.96 -1.98 -3.60
C VAL A 160 -5.20 -0.85 -2.95
N LYS A 161 -5.75 0.37 -2.97
CA LYS A 161 -5.14 1.55 -2.34
C LYS A 161 -5.95 2.01 -1.13
N TYR A 162 -5.27 2.52 -0.10
CA TYR A 162 -5.84 3.00 1.17
C TYR A 162 -5.77 4.52 1.33
#